data_AF-A0A7X7I2P6-F1
#
_entry.id   AF-A0A7X7I2P6-F1
#
_cell.length_a   1.000
_cell.length_b   1.000
_cell.length_c   1.000
_cell.angle_alpha   90.00
_cell.angle_beta   90.00
_cell.angle_gamma   90.00
#
_symmetry.space_group_name_H-M   'P 1'
#
loop_
_entity.id
_entity.type
_entity.pdbx_description
1 polymer ?
#
loop_
_entity_poly.entity_id
_entity_poly.type
_entity_poly.pdbx_seq_one_letter_code
_entity_poly.pdbx_strand_id
1 'polypeptide(L)'
;MYIPSKELLEKYAKVLINFALNDGNGIRKNEVVYLASQTAGIPLAKEISRAILKSGGFPLVILQDDDFKLIQLQEGSDEQVGFFPEKFYKGLADQIDHYVRILAEDDPLYLAKADPRKVILSSRSTKPFRDWLDVKEDQGKFTWTLCMYGTDGCAKEANMSIEEYWEQINRACFLYENDPVAKWKQVTSEMQDILEKLNDMRIEKVHVKAKNTDIWVQIGERRKWLGGRGRNIPSFEIFTSPDWRGVNGTIFFDLPLYRYGNIIRDIQFEIKNGIIVKATAAENENLLREMLAQKNADKIGEFSLTDRRFSKINKFMANTLFDENFG
;
A
#
# COMPACT_ATOMS: atom_id res chain seq x y z
N MET A 1 15.35 0.72 -21.76
CA MET A 1 14.81 0.50 -20.41
C MET A 1 15.78 1.11 -19.42
N TYR A 2 15.37 2.19 -18.77
CA TYR A 2 16.15 2.81 -17.70
C TYR A 2 16.28 1.81 -16.55
N ILE A 3 17.49 1.63 -16.04
CA ILE A 3 17.75 0.82 -14.84
C ILE A 3 18.39 1.77 -13.83
N PRO A 4 17.83 1.93 -12.62
CA PRO A 4 18.43 2.74 -11.57
C PRO A 4 19.85 2.27 -11.28
N SER A 5 20.70 3.19 -10.81
CA SER A 5 22.06 2.81 -10.43
C SER A 5 22.02 1.75 -9.32
N LYS A 6 23.00 0.85 -9.34
CA LYS A 6 23.14 -0.16 -8.30
C LYS A 6 23.21 0.47 -6.90
N GLU A 7 23.86 1.63 -6.78
CA GLU A 7 23.95 2.38 -5.51
C GLU A 7 22.57 2.80 -4.98
N LEU A 8 21.69 3.32 -5.83
CA LEU A 8 20.32 3.69 -5.43
C LEU A 8 19.52 2.46 -4.98
N LEU A 9 19.64 1.34 -5.70
CA LEU A 9 18.96 0.09 -5.33
C LEU A 9 19.51 -0.49 -4.01
N GLU A 10 20.82 -0.42 -3.77
CA GLU A 10 21.44 -0.81 -2.50
C GLU A 10 20.94 0.07 -1.34
N LYS A 11 20.82 1.38 -1.55
CA LYS A 11 20.25 2.32 -0.57
C LYS A 11 18.78 2.00 -0.28
N TYR A 12 17.99 1.73 -1.31
CA TYR A 12 16.58 1.37 -1.17
C TYR A 12 16.40 0.06 -0.41
N ALA A 13 17.20 -0.96 -0.74
CA ALA A 13 17.24 -2.23 -0.03
C ALA A 13 17.57 -2.06 1.47
N LYS A 14 18.52 -1.17 1.81
CA LYS A 14 18.82 -0.85 3.21
C LYS A 14 17.64 -0.19 3.93
N VAL A 15 16.91 0.72 3.28
CA VAL A 15 15.70 1.30 3.89
C VAL A 15 14.68 0.20 4.21
N LEU A 16 14.41 -0.70 3.26
CA LEU A 16 13.42 -1.76 3.44
C LEU A 16 13.81 -2.76 4.53
N ILE A 17 15.09 -3.11 4.63
CA ILE A 17 15.55 -4.18 5.54
C ILE A 17 16.06 -3.66 6.88
N ASN A 18 16.68 -2.49 6.92
CA ASN A 18 17.33 -1.94 8.11
C ASN A 18 16.55 -0.79 8.77
N PHE A 19 15.46 -0.33 8.15
CA PHE A 19 14.52 0.62 8.75
C PHE A 19 13.09 0.09 8.78
N ALA A 20 12.52 -0.27 7.62
CA ALA A 20 11.08 -0.46 7.48
C ALA A 20 10.49 -1.61 8.32
N LEU A 21 11.27 -2.67 8.54
CA LEU A 21 10.89 -3.85 9.33
C LEU A 21 11.17 -3.67 10.83
N ASN A 22 10.48 -4.43 11.68
CA ASN A 22 10.55 -4.32 13.15
C ASN A 22 10.33 -2.87 13.65
N ASP A 23 9.38 -2.15 13.05
CA ASP A 23 8.95 -0.80 13.45
C ASP A 23 10.11 0.21 13.54
N GLY A 24 10.97 0.28 12.53
CA GLY A 24 12.10 1.22 12.49
C GLY A 24 13.45 0.62 12.90
N ASN A 25 13.46 -0.62 13.39
CA ASN A 25 14.66 -1.26 13.95
C ASN A 25 15.41 -2.16 12.95
N GLY A 26 14.78 -2.52 11.83
CA GLY A 26 15.32 -3.46 10.86
C GLY A 26 15.29 -4.91 11.33
N ILE A 27 15.63 -5.83 10.43
CA ILE A 27 15.64 -7.26 10.76
C ILE A 27 16.79 -7.64 11.71
N ARG A 28 16.56 -8.66 12.52
CA ARG A 28 17.52 -9.30 13.41
C ARG A 28 18.12 -10.54 12.74
N LYS A 29 19.22 -11.05 13.31
CA LYS A 29 19.83 -12.31 12.88
C LYS A 29 18.82 -13.46 13.01
N ASN A 30 18.89 -14.37 12.07
CA ASN A 30 18.06 -15.57 11.94
C ASN A 30 16.57 -15.31 11.64
N GLU A 31 16.16 -14.08 11.38
CA GLU A 31 14.78 -13.78 10.95
C GLU A 31 14.58 -14.12 9.47
N VAL A 32 13.39 -14.63 9.16
CA VAL A 32 13.03 -15.08 7.81
C VAL A 32 12.18 -14.01 7.12
N VAL A 33 12.61 -13.60 5.94
CA VAL A 33 11.97 -12.54 5.16
C VAL A 33 11.39 -13.14 3.88
N TYR A 34 10.07 -13.13 3.75
CA TYR A 34 9.41 -13.45 2.48
C TYR A 34 9.43 -12.24 1.57
N LEU A 35 10.18 -12.33 0.48
CA LEU A 35 10.35 -11.28 -0.51
C LEU A 35 9.54 -11.61 -1.76
N ALA A 36 8.47 -10.86 -1.99
CA ALA A 36 7.59 -11.00 -3.14
C ALA A 36 7.78 -9.85 -4.13
N SER A 37 7.86 -10.17 -5.42
CA SER A 37 7.97 -9.19 -6.50
C SER A 37 7.43 -9.76 -7.79
N GLN A 38 6.97 -8.89 -8.70
CA GLN A 38 6.90 -9.23 -10.10
C GLN A 38 8.30 -9.34 -10.73
N THR A 39 8.41 -9.97 -11.89
CA THR A 39 9.65 -10.17 -12.65
C THR A 39 10.38 -8.85 -12.95
N ALA A 40 9.67 -7.77 -13.24
CA ALA A 40 10.26 -6.44 -13.47
C ALA A 40 11.08 -5.92 -12.27
N GLY A 41 10.66 -6.26 -11.05
CA GLY A 41 11.30 -5.84 -9.80
C GLY A 41 12.54 -6.66 -9.41
N ILE A 42 12.95 -7.66 -10.21
CA ILE A 42 14.15 -8.49 -9.95
C ILE A 42 15.41 -7.68 -9.61
N PRO A 43 15.72 -6.54 -10.28
CA PRO A 43 16.91 -5.76 -9.94
C PRO A 43 16.93 -5.30 -8.48
N LEU A 44 15.81 -4.80 -7.95
CA LEU A 44 15.70 -4.41 -6.55
C LEU A 44 15.62 -5.63 -5.62
N ALA A 45 14.90 -6.69 -6.02
CA ALA A 45 14.80 -7.92 -5.23
C ALA A 45 16.18 -8.56 -4.95
N LYS A 46 17.10 -8.49 -5.91
CA LYS A 46 18.50 -8.93 -5.74
C LYS A 46 19.20 -8.15 -4.63
N GLU A 47 19.08 -6.83 -4.62
CA GLU A 47 19.74 -6.00 -3.60
C GLU A 47 19.07 -6.12 -2.22
N ILE A 48 17.74 -6.29 -2.17
CA ILE A 48 17.04 -6.64 -0.92
C ILE A 48 17.52 -7.99 -0.38
N SER A 49 17.63 -9.02 -1.22
CA SER A 49 18.15 -10.32 -0.81
C SER A 49 19.57 -10.22 -0.24
N ARG A 50 20.43 -9.38 -0.83
CA ARG A 50 21.76 -9.09 -0.27
C ARG A 50 21.69 -8.38 1.07
N ALA A 51 20.81 -7.40 1.23
CA ALA A 51 20.63 -6.69 2.50
C ALA A 51 20.14 -7.63 3.62
N ILE A 52 19.23 -8.56 3.30
CA ILE A 52 18.76 -9.60 4.23
C ILE A 52 19.93 -10.48 4.68
N LEU A 53 20.69 -11.04 3.74
CA LEU A 53 21.83 -11.91 4.03
C LEU A 53 22.92 -11.19 4.83
N LYS A 54 23.24 -9.92 4.49
CA LYS A 54 24.20 -9.08 5.23
C LYS A 54 23.75 -8.81 6.67
N SER A 55 22.44 -8.77 6.91
CA SER A 55 21.86 -8.60 8.25
C SER A 55 21.76 -9.92 9.03
N GLY A 56 22.15 -11.04 8.41
CA GLY A 56 22.10 -12.38 8.99
C GLY A 56 20.71 -13.03 8.98
N GLY A 57 19.79 -12.52 8.16
CA GLY A 57 18.47 -13.11 7.95
C GLY A 57 18.43 -14.10 6.78
N PHE A 58 17.28 -14.74 6.59
CA PHE A 58 17.05 -15.75 5.54
C PHE A 58 16.03 -15.23 4.52
N PRO A 59 16.43 -14.97 3.26
CA PRO A 59 15.48 -14.56 2.22
C PRO A 59 14.72 -15.78 1.66
N LEU A 60 13.38 -15.70 1.65
CA LEU A 60 12.49 -16.57 0.90
C LEU A 60 11.89 -15.78 -0.26
N VAL A 61 12.46 -15.93 -1.46
CA VAL A 61 12.09 -15.11 -2.63
C VAL A 61 11.01 -15.82 -3.44
N ILE A 62 9.91 -15.11 -3.71
CA ILE A 62 8.88 -15.49 -4.69
C ILE A 62 8.89 -14.45 -5.82
N LEU A 63 8.95 -14.93 -7.05
CA LEU A 63 8.77 -14.10 -8.24
C LEU A 63 7.45 -14.50 -8.89
N GLN A 64 6.66 -13.49 -9.24
CA GLN A 64 5.38 -13.66 -9.92
C GLN A 64 5.49 -13.02 -11.30
N ASP A 65 4.78 -13.61 -12.25
CA ASP A 65 4.62 -13.06 -13.58
C ASP A 65 3.12 -12.81 -13.80
N ASP A 66 2.82 -11.63 -14.34
CA ASP A 66 1.47 -11.09 -14.42
C ASP A 66 0.59 -11.90 -15.39
N ASP A 67 1.19 -12.51 -16.42
CA ASP A 67 0.47 -13.32 -17.40
C ASP A 67 -0.07 -14.61 -16.78
N PHE A 68 0.70 -15.30 -15.93
CA PHE A 68 0.18 -16.47 -15.23
C PHE A 68 -1.04 -16.13 -14.37
N LYS A 69 -1.05 -14.94 -13.75
CA LYS A 69 -2.20 -14.51 -12.98
C LYS A 69 -3.40 -14.23 -13.88
N LEU A 70 -3.18 -13.57 -15.01
CA LEU A 70 -4.23 -13.30 -15.99
C LEU A 70 -4.82 -14.59 -16.58
N ILE A 71 -3.99 -15.55 -16.97
CA ILE A 71 -4.40 -16.87 -17.45
C ILE A 71 -5.29 -17.58 -16.42
N GLN A 72 -4.86 -17.61 -15.15
CA GLN A 72 -5.66 -18.21 -14.07
C GLN A 72 -7.06 -17.58 -13.98
N LEU A 73 -7.15 -16.25 -14.09
CA LEU A 73 -8.41 -15.53 -13.97
C LEU A 73 -9.31 -15.70 -15.21
N GLN A 74 -8.73 -15.79 -16.40
CA GLN A 74 -9.48 -15.93 -17.65
C GLN A 74 -9.98 -17.37 -17.85
N GLU A 75 -9.12 -18.35 -17.64
CA GLU A 75 -9.39 -19.75 -17.98
C GLU A 75 -9.90 -20.57 -16.80
N GLY A 76 -9.53 -20.22 -15.56
CA GLY A 76 -9.86 -21.01 -14.38
C GLY A 76 -11.34 -20.95 -14.02
N SER A 77 -11.90 -22.08 -13.58
CA SER A 77 -13.24 -22.12 -12.96
C SER A 77 -13.26 -21.35 -11.63
N ASP A 78 -14.45 -20.99 -11.13
CA ASP A 78 -14.58 -20.34 -9.82
C ASP A 78 -13.96 -21.19 -8.69
N GLU A 79 -14.06 -22.51 -8.77
CA GLU A 79 -13.41 -23.44 -7.83
C GLU A 79 -11.87 -23.34 -7.90
N GLN A 80 -11.31 -23.30 -9.11
CA GLN A 80 -9.85 -23.20 -9.32
C GLN A 80 -9.31 -21.82 -8.93
N VAL A 81 -10.04 -20.75 -9.24
CA VAL A 81 -9.68 -19.37 -8.87
C VAL A 81 -9.82 -19.14 -7.36
N GLY A 82 -10.83 -19.78 -6.75
CA GLY A 82 -11.13 -19.74 -5.32
C GLY A 82 -10.29 -20.72 -4.48
N PHE A 83 -9.45 -21.55 -5.09
CA PHE A 83 -8.64 -22.54 -4.38
C PHE A 83 -7.63 -21.86 -3.45
N PHE A 84 -7.64 -22.25 -2.18
CA PHE A 84 -6.66 -21.83 -1.18
C PHE A 84 -5.72 -23.00 -0.83
N PRO A 85 -4.42 -22.93 -1.18
CA PRO A 85 -3.46 -23.97 -0.86
C PRO A 85 -3.05 -23.89 0.62
N GLU A 86 -3.97 -24.30 1.51
CA GLU A 86 -3.89 -24.12 2.96
C GLU A 86 -2.57 -24.62 3.56
N LYS A 87 -2.13 -25.83 3.20
CA LYS A 87 -0.89 -26.44 3.73
C LYS A 87 0.35 -25.60 3.43
N PHE A 88 0.43 -25.05 2.21
CA PHE A 88 1.54 -24.21 1.80
C PHE A 88 1.55 -22.89 2.58
N TYR A 89 0.41 -22.19 2.60
CA TYR A 89 0.32 -20.90 3.29
C TYR A 89 0.45 -21.03 4.81
N LYS A 90 0.04 -22.16 5.39
CA LYS A 90 0.19 -22.39 6.83
C LYS A 90 1.66 -22.54 7.20
N GLY A 91 2.39 -23.38 6.47
CA GLY A 91 3.84 -23.51 6.65
C GLY A 91 4.57 -22.19 6.41
N LEU A 92 4.14 -21.41 5.40
CA LEU A 92 4.71 -20.10 5.14
C LEU A 92 4.48 -19.12 6.30
N ALA A 93 3.23 -18.98 6.78
CA ALA A 93 2.89 -18.09 7.90
C ALA A 93 3.65 -18.45 9.19
N ASP A 94 3.81 -19.75 9.45
CA ASP A 94 4.55 -20.23 10.61
C ASP A 94 6.05 -19.89 10.48
N GLN A 95 6.62 -19.98 9.28
CA GLN A 95 8.04 -19.80 9.01
C GLN A 95 8.52 -18.35 8.94
N ILE A 96 7.70 -17.40 8.47
CA ILE A 96 8.16 -16.03 8.12
C ILE A 96 8.04 -15.06 9.29
N ASP A 97 9.07 -14.25 9.54
CA ASP A 97 9.01 -13.14 10.50
C ASP A 97 8.68 -11.83 9.80
N HIS A 98 8.99 -11.73 8.51
CA HIS A 98 8.75 -10.53 7.73
C HIS A 98 8.22 -10.81 6.34
N TYR A 99 7.52 -9.81 5.79
CA TYR A 99 7.04 -9.80 4.42
C TYR A 99 7.46 -8.50 3.73
N VAL A 100 8.16 -8.59 2.60
CA VAL A 100 8.55 -7.45 1.77
C VAL A 100 7.89 -7.63 0.41
N ARG A 101 7.09 -6.65 -0.03
CA ARG A 101 6.49 -6.65 -1.37
C ARG A 101 7.00 -5.51 -2.21
N ILE A 102 7.55 -5.86 -3.36
CA ILE A 102 7.87 -4.91 -4.43
C ILE A 102 6.68 -4.89 -5.38
N LEU A 103 6.04 -3.73 -5.53
CA LEU A 103 5.04 -3.45 -6.56
C LEU A 103 5.80 -3.11 -7.84
N ALA A 104 5.80 -4.04 -8.79
CA ALA A 104 6.56 -3.94 -10.02
C ALA A 104 5.76 -4.47 -11.21
N GLU A 105 4.45 -4.21 -11.24
CA GLU A 105 3.59 -4.54 -12.39
C GLU A 105 4.18 -3.92 -13.66
N ASP A 106 4.38 -4.74 -14.70
CA ASP A 106 4.89 -4.24 -15.99
C ASP A 106 3.82 -3.39 -16.70
N ASP A 107 2.55 -3.77 -16.55
CA ASP A 107 1.38 -3.02 -16.98
C ASP A 107 0.41 -2.86 -15.79
N PRO A 108 0.17 -1.65 -15.27
CA PRO A 108 -0.82 -1.41 -14.21
C PRO A 108 -2.24 -1.90 -14.54
N LEU A 109 -2.54 -2.08 -15.82
CA LEU A 109 -3.83 -2.50 -16.36
C LEU A 109 -3.82 -3.96 -16.85
N TYR A 110 -2.83 -4.78 -16.48
CA TYR A 110 -2.73 -6.17 -16.96
C TYR A 110 -3.99 -7.02 -16.69
N LEU A 111 -4.77 -6.65 -15.66
CA LEU A 111 -6.05 -7.30 -15.32
C LEU A 111 -7.28 -6.74 -16.05
N ALA A 112 -7.13 -5.75 -16.95
CA ALA A 112 -8.27 -5.12 -17.65
C ALA A 112 -9.14 -6.11 -18.43
N LYS A 113 -8.56 -7.25 -18.84
CA LYS A 113 -9.26 -8.32 -19.58
C LYS A 113 -9.77 -9.46 -18.69
N ALA A 114 -9.65 -9.36 -17.37
CA ALA A 114 -10.17 -10.34 -16.43
C ALA A 114 -11.60 -10.00 -15.97
N ASP A 115 -12.41 -11.01 -15.63
CA ASP A 115 -13.69 -10.78 -14.96
C ASP A 115 -13.45 -10.21 -13.55
N PRO A 116 -13.94 -9.00 -13.22
CA PRO A 116 -13.73 -8.39 -11.91
C PRO A 116 -14.21 -9.26 -10.74
N ARG A 117 -15.27 -10.06 -10.93
CA ARG A 117 -15.77 -10.98 -9.90
C ARG A 117 -14.75 -12.07 -9.57
N LYS A 118 -14.04 -12.59 -10.58
CA LYS A 118 -12.97 -13.58 -10.39
C LYS A 118 -11.74 -12.95 -9.74
N VAL A 119 -11.41 -11.69 -10.05
CA VAL A 119 -10.34 -10.94 -9.35
C VAL A 119 -10.66 -10.82 -7.86
N ILE A 120 -11.91 -10.45 -7.52
CA ILE A 120 -12.39 -10.36 -6.13
C ILE A 120 -12.37 -11.74 -5.46
N LEU A 121 -12.84 -12.79 -6.14
CA LEU A 121 -12.83 -14.17 -5.62
C LEU A 121 -11.40 -14.64 -5.29
N SER A 122 -10.46 -14.40 -6.20
CA SER A 122 -9.06 -14.79 -6.02
C SER A 122 -8.38 -14.00 -4.90
N SER A 123 -8.69 -12.71 -4.75
CA SER A 123 -8.21 -11.91 -3.63
C SER A 123 -8.71 -12.49 -2.29
N ARG A 124 -9.99 -12.86 -2.24
CA ARG A 124 -10.63 -13.43 -1.04
C ARG A 124 -10.14 -14.82 -0.66
N SER A 125 -9.77 -15.66 -1.63
CA SER A 125 -9.33 -17.03 -1.34
C SER A 125 -8.10 -17.06 -0.42
N THR A 126 -7.27 -16.01 -0.46
CA THR A 126 -6.08 -15.89 0.40
C THR A 126 -6.32 -15.26 1.76
N LYS A 127 -7.57 -14.91 2.11
CA LYS A 127 -7.91 -14.30 3.40
C LYS A 127 -7.39 -15.09 4.62
N PRO A 128 -7.49 -16.43 4.68
CA PRO A 128 -7.02 -17.17 5.86
C PRO A 128 -5.52 -16.98 6.13
N PHE A 129 -4.69 -16.86 5.09
CA PHE A 129 -3.27 -16.56 5.25
C PHE A 129 -3.05 -15.19 5.91
N ARG A 130 -3.81 -14.17 5.48
CA ARG A 130 -3.75 -12.85 6.10
C ARG A 130 -4.22 -12.88 7.55
N ASP A 131 -5.30 -13.59 7.85
CA ASP A 131 -5.80 -13.72 9.23
C ASP A 131 -4.74 -14.34 10.17
N TRP A 132 -3.94 -15.31 9.68
CA TRP A 132 -2.82 -15.87 10.46
C TRP A 132 -1.68 -14.87 10.67
N LEU A 133 -1.36 -14.06 9.66
CA LEU A 133 -0.33 -13.03 9.77
C LEU A 133 -0.75 -11.87 10.67
N ASP A 134 -2.02 -11.46 10.61
CA ASP A 134 -2.59 -10.41 11.48
C ASP A 134 -2.45 -10.83 12.96
N VAL A 135 -2.79 -12.09 13.30
CA VAL A 135 -2.58 -12.63 14.66
C VAL A 135 -1.10 -12.60 15.07
N LYS A 136 -0.18 -12.82 14.12
CA LYS A 136 1.27 -12.78 14.37
C LYS A 136 1.78 -11.34 14.54
N GLU A 137 1.24 -10.39 13.76
CA GLU A 137 1.52 -8.95 13.89
C GLU A 137 1.04 -8.42 15.23
N ASP A 138 -0.17 -8.77 15.66
CA ASP A 138 -0.73 -8.39 16.97
C ASP A 138 0.12 -8.90 18.15
N GLN A 139 0.84 -10.01 17.96
CA GLN A 139 1.79 -10.56 18.92
C GLN A 139 3.18 -9.92 18.85
N GLY A 140 3.42 -8.99 17.94
CA GLY A 140 4.73 -8.37 17.69
C GLY A 140 5.75 -9.31 17.07
N LYS A 141 5.31 -10.41 16.44
CA LYS A 141 6.17 -11.45 15.83
C LYS A 141 6.23 -11.38 14.31
N PHE A 142 5.55 -10.39 13.72
CA PHE A 142 5.54 -10.20 12.29
C PHE A 142 5.48 -8.72 11.94
N THR A 143 6.28 -8.30 10.95
CA THR A 143 6.13 -6.98 10.33
C THR A 143 6.23 -7.10 8.82
N TRP A 144 5.60 -6.18 8.11
CA TRP A 144 5.65 -6.15 6.66
C TRP A 144 6.01 -4.78 6.15
N THR A 145 6.53 -4.72 4.94
CA THR A 145 6.70 -3.47 4.21
C THR A 145 6.39 -3.68 2.73
N LEU A 146 5.88 -2.65 2.06
CA LEU A 146 5.76 -2.63 0.61
C LEU A 146 6.41 -1.38 0.03
N CYS A 147 6.90 -1.52 -1.20
CA CYS A 147 7.59 -0.48 -1.92
C CYS A 147 7.30 -0.60 -3.41
N MET A 148 7.61 0.42 -4.18
CA MET A 148 7.45 0.42 -5.64
C MET A 148 8.78 0.27 -6.35
N TYR A 149 8.76 -0.42 -7.49
CA TYR A 149 9.79 -0.40 -8.51
C TYR A 149 9.20 0.20 -9.80
N GLY A 150 9.82 1.26 -10.31
CA GLY A 150 9.32 1.95 -11.51
C GLY A 150 9.48 1.11 -12.77
N THR A 151 8.36 0.84 -13.45
CA THR A 151 8.28 0.15 -14.74
C THR A 151 7.86 1.12 -15.85
N ASP A 152 8.15 0.77 -17.11
CA ASP A 152 7.75 1.59 -18.26
C ASP A 152 6.22 1.74 -18.36
N GLY A 153 5.44 0.72 -17.97
CA GLY A 153 3.98 0.80 -17.95
C GLY A 153 3.43 1.76 -16.88
N CYS A 154 3.97 1.71 -15.66
CA CYS A 154 3.62 2.67 -14.61
C CYS A 154 3.95 4.11 -15.02
N ALA A 155 5.14 4.34 -15.58
CA ALA A 155 5.56 5.67 -16.04
C ALA A 155 4.65 6.20 -17.15
N LYS A 156 4.30 5.35 -18.13
CA LYS A 156 3.37 5.69 -19.21
C LYS A 156 1.99 6.06 -18.67
N GLU A 157 1.45 5.28 -17.73
CA GLU A 157 0.14 5.54 -17.14
C GLU A 157 0.11 6.84 -16.33
N ALA A 158 1.22 7.18 -15.68
CA ALA A 158 1.40 8.44 -14.98
C ALA A 158 1.76 9.62 -15.92
N ASN A 159 1.78 9.39 -17.24
CA ASN A 159 2.15 10.36 -18.27
C ASN A 159 3.54 10.99 -18.03
N MET A 160 4.53 10.15 -17.75
CA MET A 160 5.92 10.52 -17.46
C MET A 160 6.91 9.67 -18.25
N SER A 161 8.13 10.17 -18.43
CA SER A 161 9.25 9.30 -18.80
C SER A 161 9.61 8.37 -17.64
N ILE A 162 10.26 7.24 -17.94
CA ILE A 162 10.74 6.31 -16.91
C ILE A 162 11.75 6.97 -15.95
N GLU A 163 12.56 7.90 -16.44
CA GLU A 163 13.49 8.70 -15.64
C GLU A 163 12.75 9.66 -14.70
N GLU A 164 11.71 10.35 -15.18
CA GLU A 164 10.89 11.22 -14.33
C GLU A 164 10.15 10.44 -13.23
N TYR A 165 9.69 9.23 -13.56
CA TYR A 165 9.02 8.34 -12.60
C TYR A 165 9.99 7.88 -11.52
N TRP A 166 11.19 7.43 -11.90
CA TRP A 166 12.23 7.07 -10.94
C TRP A 166 12.75 8.26 -10.13
N GLU A 167 12.78 9.46 -10.70
CA GLU A 167 13.12 10.68 -9.95
C GLU A 167 12.13 10.92 -8.80
N GLN A 168 10.83 10.69 -9.02
CA GLN A 168 9.83 10.75 -7.94
C GLN A 168 10.08 9.68 -6.88
N ILE A 169 10.35 8.42 -7.28
CA ILE A 169 10.69 7.34 -6.34
C ILE A 169 11.93 7.70 -5.51
N ASN A 170 13.01 8.17 -6.16
CA ASN A 170 14.28 8.49 -5.49
C ASN A 170 14.10 9.60 -4.45
N ARG A 171 13.36 10.66 -4.80
CA ARG A 171 13.10 11.79 -3.90
C ARG A 171 12.19 11.38 -2.75
N ALA A 172 11.09 10.68 -3.03
CA ALA A 172 10.13 10.25 -2.01
C ALA A 172 10.74 9.23 -1.05
N CYS A 173 11.61 8.34 -1.52
CA CYS A 173 12.26 7.33 -0.68
C CYS A 173 13.55 7.84 -0.01
N PHE A 174 13.90 9.12 -0.15
CA PHE A 174 15.13 9.75 0.34
C PHE A 174 16.43 9.09 -0.16
N LEU A 175 16.43 8.48 -1.35
CA LEU A 175 17.57 7.67 -1.84
C LEU A 175 18.79 8.50 -2.23
N TYR A 176 18.64 9.81 -2.40
CA TYR A 176 19.76 10.73 -2.62
C TYR A 176 20.52 11.07 -1.34
N GLU A 177 19.95 10.79 -0.16
CA GLU A 177 20.67 10.96 1.10
C GLU A 177 21.86 10.02 1.17
N ASN A 178 22.92 10.47 1.85
CA ASN A 178 24.09 9.62 2.11
C ASN A 178 23.72 8.42 2.99
N ASP A 179 22.87 8.67 4.00
CA ASP A 179 22.28 7.67 4.87
C ASP A 179 20.75 7.80 4.88
N PRO A 180 20.05 7.13 3.95
CA PRO A 180 18.59 7.19 3.88
C PRO A 180 17.92 6.53 5.09
N VAL A 181 18.58 5.57 5.77
CA VAL A 181 18.04 4.93 6.99
C VAL A 181 18.00 5.96 8.11
N ALA A 182 19.08 6.72 8.31
CA ALA A 182 19.09 7.82 9.28
C ALA A 182 18.04 8.88 8.94
N LYS A 183 17.88 9.23 7.64
CA LYS A 183 16.87 10.19 7.22
C LYS A 183 15.45 9.72 7.56
N TRP A 184 15.13 8.47 7.27
CA TRP A 184 13.83 7.89 7.61
C TRP A 184 13.56 7.87 9.12
N LYS A 185 14.57 7.53 9.94
CA LYS A 185 14.45 7.63 11.40
C LYS A 185 14.17 9.05 11.88
N GLN A 186 14.83 10.05 11.29
CA GLN A 186 14.57 11.46 11.58
C GLN A 186 13.11 11.83 11.25
N VAL A 187 12.66 11.53 10.03
CA VAL A 187 11.29 11.86 9.58
C VAL A 187 10.25 11.16 10.45
N THR A 188 10.45 9.88 10.79
CA THR A 188 9.57 9.17 11.71
C THR A 188 9.53 9.83 13.09
N SER A 189 10.67 10.30 13.62
CA SER A 189 10.69 11.03 14.89
C SER A 189 9.87 12.32 14.83
N GLU A 190 10.02 13.11 13.76
CA GLU A 190 9.24 14.34 13.55
C GLU A 190 7.73 14.06 13.41
N MET A 191 7.37 12.94 12.77
CA MET A 191 5.98 12.48 12.71
C MET A 191 5.45 12.04 14.08
N GLN A 192 6.27 11.39 14.92
CA GLN A 192 5.86 11.01 16.27
C GLN A 192 5.49 12.22 17.13
N ASP A 193 6.23 13.33 17.04
CA ASP A 193 5.89 14.57 17.75
C ASP A 193 4.49 15.10 17.37
N ILE A 194 4.04 14.88 16.14
CA ILE A 194 2.70 15.26 15.67
C ILE A 194 1.66 14.25 16.17
N LEU A 195 1.99 12.95 16.10
CA LEU A 195 1.12 11.87 16.59
C LEU A 195 0.85 11.99 18.09
N GLU A 196 1.84 12.33 18.90
CA GLU A 196 1.68 12.59 20.33
C GLU A 196 0.67 13.72 20.57
N LYS A 197 0.86 14.86 19.91
CA LYS A 197 -0.07 16.00 20.00
C LYS A 197 -1.49 15.63 19.58
N LEU A 198 -1.65 14.92 18.46
CA LEU A 198 -2.98 14.50 17.97
C LEU A 198 -3.66 13.50 18.91
N ASN A 199 -2.90 12.62 19.55
CA ASN A 199 -3.44 11.63 20.50
C ASN A 199 -3.73 12.25 21.88
N ASP A 200 -3.03 13.31 22.28
CA ASP A 200 -3.31 14.07 23.50
C ASP A 200 -4.56 14.97 23.36
N MET A 201 -4.89 15.36 22.12
CA MET A 201 -6.09 16.13 21.82
C MET A 201 -7.36 15.26 21.93
N ARG A 202 -8.41 15.79 22.56
CA ARG A 202 -9.75 15.18 22.59
C ARG A 202 -10.53 15.52 21.31
N ILE A 203 -10.07 15.02 20.17
CA ILE A 203 -10.70 15.26 18.87
C ILE A 203 -11.98 14.42 18.75
N GLU A 204 -13.16 15.04 18.84
CA GLU A 204 -14.43 14.34 18.61
C GLU A 204 -14.63 14.06 17.12
N LYS A 205 -14.48 15.10 16.28
CA LYS A 205 -14.71 15.05 14.84
C LYS A 205 -13.72 15.94 14.08
N VAL A 206 -13.47 15.58 12.83
CA VAL A 206 -12.73 16.38 11.85
C VAL A 206 -13.70 16.86 10.77
N HIS A 207 -13.64 18.15 10.42
CA HIS A 207 -14.39 18.71 9.30
C HIS A 207 -13.48 18.91 8.11
N VAL A 208 -13.77 18.24 6.99
CA VAL A 208 -13.06 18.45 5.73
C VAL A 208 -13.95 19.26 4.79
N LYS A 209 -13.43 20.40 4.35
CA LYS A 209 -14.07 21.29 3.39
C LYS A 209 -13.13 21.58 2.22
N ALA A 210 -13.60 21.30 1.02
CA ALA A 210 -12.94 21.62 -0.23
C ALA A 210 -14.00 21.82 -1.33
N LYS A 211 -13.56 22.06 -2.57
CA LYS A 211 -14.48 22.08 -3.71
C LYS A 211 -15.19 20.73 -3.82
N ASN A 212 -16.53 20.73 -3.82
CA ASN A 212 -17.37 19.53 -3.88
C ASN A 212 -17.22 18.54 -2.70
N THR A 213 -16.55 18.94 -1.61
CA THR A 213 -16.37 18.14 -0.40
C THR A 213 -16.77 18.94 0.83
N ASP A 214 -17.70 18.41 1.62
CA ASP A 214 -18.13 18.91 2.93
C ASP A 214 -18.53 17.70 3.76
N ILE A 215 -17.59 17.19 4.57
CA ILE A 215 -17.75 15.93 5.31
C ILE A 215 -17.23 16.07 6.74
N TRP A 216 -18.04 15.58 7.67
CA TRP A 216 -17.66 15.38 9.06
C TRP A 216 -17.26 13.93 9.27
N VAL A 217 -16.10 13.71 9.89
CA VAL A 217 -15.56 12.40 10.22
C VAL A 217 -15.43 12.31 11.74
N GLN A 218 -16.20 11.42 12.37
CA GLN A 218 -16.07 11.17 13.80
C GLN A 218 -14.86 10.28 14.08
N ILE A 219 -13.99 10.71 14.99
CA ILE A 219 -12.80 9.93 15.36
C ILE A 219 -13.22 8.81 16.30
N GLY A 220 -13.82 9.14 17.45
CA GLY A 220 -14.27 8.18 18.45
C GLY A 220 -13.28 7.99 19.60
N GLU A 221 -13.81 7.72 20.78
CA GLU A 221 -13.10 7.85 22.07
C GLU A 221 -11.91 6.89 22.27
N ARG A 222 -11.90 5.75 21.55
CA ARG A 222 -10.89 4.69 21.70
C ARG A 222 -9.99 4.57 20.47
N ARG A 223 -9.85 5.65 19.71
CA ARG A 223 -9.00 5.67 18.50
C ARG A 223 -7.65 6.27 18.80
N LYS A 224 -6.68 5.86 17.99
CA LYS A 224 -5.31 6.32 18.05
C LYS A 224 -4.89 6.74 16.64
N TRP A 225 -4.28 7.91 16.53
CA TRP A 225 -3.56 8.33 15.35
C TRP A 225 -2.25 7.57 15.24
N LEU A 226 -1.99 7.03 14.06
CA LEU A 226 -0.84 6.20 13.72
C LEU A 226 -0.12 6.78 12.50
N GLY A 227 1.16 6.45 12.35
CA GLY A 227 1.99 6.86 11.23
C GLY A 227 3.43 6.40 11.42
N GLY A 228 4.24 6.47 10.36
CA GLY A 228 5.70 6.32 10.44
C GLY A 228 6.24 4.94 10.84
N ARG A 229 5.45 3.86 10.71
CA ARG A 229 5.85 2.49 11.12
C ARG A 229 6.68 1.70 10.09
N GLY A 230 6.98 2.28 8.93
CA GLY A 230 7.71 1.60 7.86
C GLY A 230 6.91 0.55 7.07
N ARG A 231 5.58 0.48 7.25
CA ARG A 231 4.72 -0.45 6.49
C ARG A 231 4.66 -0.11 4.99
N ASN A 232 4.74 1.18 4.68
CA ASN A 232 4.79 1.72 3.33
C ASN A 232 6.09 2.50 3.17
N ILE A 233 6.84 2.26 2.08
CA ILE A 233 8.00 3.05 1.69
C ILE A 233 7.79 3.56 0.25
N PRO A 234 7.55 4.87 0.04
CA PRO A 234 7.50 5.93 1.06
C PRO A 234 6.18 5.91 1.87
N SER A 235 6.15 6.58 3.02
CA SER A 235 4.94 6.87 3.78
C SER A 235 5.10 8.16 4.59
N PHE A 236 4.13 9.04 4.46
CA PHE A 236 4.09 10.37 5.07
C PHE A 236 2.75 10.65 5.76
N GLU A 237 1.87 9.65 5.77
CA GLU A 237 0.54 9.75 6.33
C GLU A 237 0.51 9.64 7.85
N ILE A 238 -0.45 10.37 8.42
CA ILE A 238 -0.94 10.25 9.78
C ILE A 238 -2.42 9.91 9.69
N PHE A 239 -2.76 8.69 10.10
CA PHE A 239 -4.07 8.12 9.88
C PHE A 239 -4.69 7.57 11.16
N THR A 240 -5.99 7.35 11.12
CA THR A 240 -6.76 6.72 12.19
C THR A 240 -7.93 5.95 11.62
N SER A 241 -8.45 4.97 12.37
CA SER A 241 -9.71 4.31 12.01
C SER A 241 -10.87 5.06 12.65
N PRO A 242 -11.68 5.82 11.90
CA PRO A 242 -12.76 6.62 12.48
C PRO A 242 -13.86 5.75 13.09
N ASP A 243 -14.74 6.36 13.89
CA ASP A 243 -16.06 5.79 14.13
C ASP A 243 -16.91 6.04 12.90
N TRP A 244 -16.94 5.03 12.02
CA TRP A 244 -17.67 5.11 10.75
C TRP A 244 -19.11 5.57 10.93
N ARG A 245 -19.78 5.22 12.06
CA ARG A 245 -21.19 5.57 12.32
C ARG A 245 -21.43 7.09 12.39
N GLY A 246 -20.39 7.86 12.71
CA GLY A 246 -20.45 9.31 12.82
C GLY A 246 -20.05 10.06 11.57
N VAL A 247 -19.78 9.37 10.45
CA VAL A 247 -19.36 10.01 9.19
C VAL A 247 -20.58 10.52 8.42
N ASN A 248 -20.59 11.79 8.06
CA ASN A 248 -21.73 12.44 7.40
C ASN A 248 -21.27 13.54 6.44
N GLY A 249 -21.89 13.62 5.26
CA GLY A 249 -21.68 14.70 4.30
C GLY A 249 -21.40 14.18 2.90
N THR A 250 -20.68 14.98 2.11
CA THR A 250 -20.32 14.65 0.72
C THR A 250 -18.83 14.75 0.50
N ILE A 251 -18.26 13.83 -0.28
CA ILE A 251 -16.84 13.86 -0.64
C ILE A 251 -16.68 13.58 -2.14
N PHE A 252 -15.74 14.29 -2.75
CA PHE A 252 -15.33 14.14 -4.15
C PHE A 252 -13.85 13.80 -4.23
N PHE A 253 -13.51 12.81 -5.07
CA PHE A 253 -12.14 12.39 -5.36
C PHE A 253 -11.80 12.74 -6.82
N ASP A 254 -10.82 13.63 -6.99
CA ASP A 254 -10.36 14.15 -8.28
C ASP A 254 -9.19 13.37 -8.88
N LEU A 255 -8.55 12.51 -8.08
CA LEU A 255 -7.55 11.55 -8.57
C LEU A 255 -8.20 10.23 -9.01
N PRO A 256 -7.74 9.64 -10.14
CA PRO A 256 -8.23 8.35 -10.61
C PRO A 256 -7.84 7.21 -9.66
N LEU A 257 -8.77 6.27 -9.44
CA LEU A 257 -8.54 5.04 -8.70
C LEU A 257 -8.25 3.88 -9.66
N TYR A 258 -7.07 3.27 -9.52
CA TYR A 258 -6.68 2.07 -10.25
C TYR A 258 -7.08 0.83 -9.45
N ARG A 259 -8.01 0.04 -9.97
CA ARG A 259 -8.49 -1.16 -9.28
C ARG A 259 -8.85 -2.27 -10.25
N TYR A 260 -8.34 -3.47 -9.99
CA TYR A 260 -8.62 -4.67 -10.78
C TYR A 260 -8.36 -4.47 -12.28
N GLY A 261 -7.30 -3.74 -12.64
CA GLY A 261 -6.95 -3.41 -14.02
C GLY A 261 -7.87 -2.39 -14.70
N ASN A 262 -8.71 -1.68 -13.94
CA ASN A 262 -9.63 -0.67 -14.42
C ASN A 262 -9.38 0.66 -13.72
N ILE A 263 -9.83 1.75 -14.33
CA ILE A 263 -9.69 3.13 -13.82
C ILE A 263 -11.07 3.67 -13.46
N ILE A 264 -11.25 4.14 -12.22
CA ILE A 264 -12.48 4.82 -11.79
C ILE A 264 -12.16 6.30 -11.57
N ARG A 265 -12.88 7.19 -12.24
CA ARG A 265 -12.62 8.66 -12.20
C ARG A 265 -13.79 9.43 -11.61
N ASP A 266 -13.46 10.57 -11.00
CA ASP A 266 -14.42 11.55 -10.47
C ASP A 266 -15.45 10.91 -9.52
N ILE A 267 -14.94 10.18 -8.53
CA ILE A 267 -15.79 9.48 -7.56
C ILE A 267 -16.44 10.50 -6.64
N GLN A 268 -17.75 10.37 -6.44
CA GLN A 268 -18.50 11.18 -5.47
C GLN A 268 -19.33 10.28 -4.55
N PHE A 269 -19.25 10.54 -3.25
CA PHE A 269 -20.10 9.90 -2.25
C PHE A 269 -20.97 10.91 -1.50
N GLU A 270 -22.21 10.49 -1.20
CA GLU A 270 -23.05 11.06 -0.15
C GLU A 270 -23.13 10.04 0.99
N ILE A 271 -22.80 10.46 2.20
CA ILE A 271 -22.71 9.61 3.38
C ILE A 271 -23.69 10.12 4.44
N LYS A 272 -24.54 9.22 4.94
CA LYS A 272 -25.48 9.48 6.03
C LYS A 272 -25.38 8.40 7.10
N ASN A 273 -25.21 8.83 8.35
CA ASN A 273 -25.05 7.96 9.51
C ASN A 273 -23.99 6.86 9.28
N GLY A 274 -22.90 7.24 8.61
CA GLY A 274 -21.77 6.36 8.33
C GLY A 274 -21.89 5.44 7.13
N ILE A 275 -22.99 5.49 6.39
CA ILE A 275 -23.24 4.63 5.23
C ILE A 275 -23.24 5.48 3.96
N ILE A 276 -22.54 5.02 2.93
CA ILE A 276 -22.61 5.59 1.58
C ILE A 276 -24.00 5.32 1.02
N VAL A 277 -24.84 6.37 0.95
CA VAL A 277 -26.21 6.30 0.43
C VAL A 277 -26.31 6.64 -1.05
N LYS A 278 -25.30 7.33 -1.60
CA LYS A 278 -25.15 7.60 -3.02
C LYS A 278 -23.67 7.50 -3.41
N ALA A 279 -23.41 6.82 -4.51
CA ALA A 279 -22.10 6.72 -5.13
C ALA A 279 -22.22 6.92 -6.64
N THR A 280 -21.38 7.79 -7.20
CA THR A 280 -21.28 8.03 -8.63
C THR A 280 -19.82 8.13 -9.07
N ALA A 281 -19.54 7.84 -10.33
CA ALA A 281 -18.23 8.05 -10.96
C ALA A 281 -18.43 8.44 -12.43
N ALA A 282 -17.57 9.31 -12.96
CA ALA A 282 -17.63 9.67 -14.38
C ALA A 282 -17.18 8.52 -15.30
N GLU A 283 -16.28 7.68 -14.80
CA GLU A 283 -15.75 6.50 -15.51
C GLU A 283 -15.89 5.25 -14.63
N ASN A 284 -16.32 4.13 -15.22
CA ASN A 284 -16.44 2.82 -14.55
C ASN A 284 -17.31 2.78 -13.28
N GLU A 285 -18.44 3.53 -13.26
CA GLU A 285 -19.38 3.54 -12.13
C GLU A 285 -19.93 2.16 -11.76
N ASN A 286 -20.15 1.27 -12.75
CA ASN A 286 -20.62 -0.10 -12.48
C ASN A 286 -19.63 -0.87 -11.60
N LEU A 287 -18.32 -0.74 -11.85
CA LEU A 287 -17.28 -1.38 -11.04
C LEU A 287 -17.28 -0.82 -9.61
N LEU A 288 -17.42 0.50 -9.47
CA LEU A 288 -17.57 1.14 -8.16
C LEU A 288 -18.77 0.56 -7.38
N ARG A 289 -19.92 0.35 -8.05
CA ARG A 289 -21.11 -0.25 -7.44
C ARG A 289 -20.86 -1.69 -7.00
N GLU A 290 -20.16 -2.50 -7.79
CA GLU A 290 -19.79 -3.87 -7.42
C GLU A 290 -18.84 -3.92 -6.21
N MET A 291 -17.90 -2.97 -6.13
CA MET A 291 -17.01 -2.82 -4.97
C MET A 291 -17.79 -2.48 -3.70
N LEU A 292 -18.74 -1.56 -3.78
CA LEU A 292 -19.57 -1.13 -2.64
C LEU A 292 -20.61 -2.18 -2.21
N ALA A 293 -21.03 -3.06 -3.12
CA ALA A 293 -21.95 -4.16 -2.81
C ALA A 293 -21.35 -5.21 -1.87
N GLN A 294 -20.04 -5.17 -1.63
CA GLN A 294 -19.38 -6.09 -0.71
C GLN A 294 -19.71 -5.74 0.75
N LYS A 295 -19.78 -6.78 1.60
CA LYS A 295 -20.08 -6.61 3.02
C LYS A 295 -19.16 -5.57 3.67
N ASN A 296 -19.76 -4.52 4.24
CA ASN A 296 -19.09 -3.38 4.89
C ASN A 296 -18.23 -2.48 3.99
N ALA A 297 -18.28 -2.61 2.67
CA ALA A 297 -17.53 -1.75 1.76
C ALA A 297 -18.13 -0.34 1.61
N ASP A 298 -19.34 -0.14 2.13
CA ASP A 298 -20.11 1.11 2.16
C ASP A 298 -19.79 1.99 3.39
N LYS A 299 -18.74 1.66 4.15
CA LYS A 299 -18.33 2.31 5.40
C LYS A 299 -16.88 2.77 5.32
N ILE A 300 -16.59 3.90 5.97
CA ILE A 300 -15.23 4.45 5.99
C ILE A 300 -14.40 3.74 7.07
N GLY A 301 -13.35 3.04 6.64
CA GLY A 301 -12.45 2.28 7.53
C GLY A 301 -11.25 3.09 8.04
N GLU A 302 -10.87 4.13 7.31
CA GLU A 302 -9.66 4.92 7.57
C GLU A 302 -9.89 6.39 7.20
N PHE A 303 -9.27 7.27 7.97
CA PHE A 303 -9.12 8.69 7.68
C PHE A 303 -7.64 9.04 7.81
N SER A 304 -7.06 9.60 6.75
CA SER A 304 -5.63 9.85 6.64
C SER A 304 -5.33 11.30 6.28
N LEU A 305 -4.24 11.84 6.83
CA LEU A 305 -3.72 13.18 6.60
C LEU A 305 -2.26 13.06 6.17
N THR A 306 -1.91 13.68 5.04
CA THR A 306 -0.51 13.73 4.57
C THR A 306 0.07 15.12 4.76
N ASP A 307 1.22 15.20 5.43
CA ASP A 307 1.91 16.47 5.68
C ASP A 307 2.96 16.74 4.59
N ARG A 308 2.71 17.78 3.80
CA ARG A 308 3.62 18.27 2.73
C ARG A 308 5.03 18.60 3.17
N ARG A 309 5.25 18.82 4.48
CA ARG A 309 6.60 19.07 5.01
C ARG A 309 7.47 17.82 4.86
N PHE A 310 6.88 16.64 5.06
CA PHE A 310 7.58 15.36 4.93
C PHE A 310 7.53 14.83 3.51
N SER A 311 6.34 14.83 2.91
CA SER A 311 6.18 14.30 1.57
C SER A 311 7.05 15.04 0.55
N LYS A 312 7.61 14.27 -0.36
CA LYS A 312 8.36 14.75 -1.53
C LYS A 312 7.69 14.33 -2.84
N ILE A 313 6.48 13.76 -2.75
CA ILE A 313 5.66 13.32 -3.87
C ILE A 313 4.87 14.53 -4.36
N ASN A 314 5.18 14.97 -5.57
CA ASN A 314 4.53 16.13 -6.16
C ASN A 314 3.96 15.86 -7.57
N LYS A 315 3.88 14.58 -7.94
CA LYS A 315 3.23 14.14 -9.17
C LYS A 315 2.33 12.95 -8.87
N PHE A 316 1.29 12.81 -9.68
CA PHE A 316 0.44 11.64 -9.73
C PHE A 316 1.23 10.44 -10.29
N MET A 317 1.16 9.28 -9.65
CA MET A 317 2.03 8.13 -9.93
C MET A 317 1.26 6.90 -10.44
N ALA A 318 -0.07 7.01 -10.63
CA ALA A 318 -0.93 5.90 -11.02
C ALA A 318 -0.84 4.69 -10.08
N ASN A 319 -0.63 4.96 -8.79
CA ASN A 319 -0.48 3.91 -7.79
C ASN A 319 -0.79 4.44 -6.39
N THR A 320 -1.67 3.71 -5.70
CA THR A 320 -2.16 4.07 -4.37
C THR A 320 -1.06 4.38 -3.36
N LEU A 321 0.04 3.61 -3.32
CA LEU A 321 1.13 3.83 -2.36
C LEU A 321 1.69 5.26 -2.43
N PHE A 322 1.85 5.79 -3.64
CA PHE A 322 2.39 7.14 -3.84
C PHE A 322 1.29 8.19 -3.78
N ASP A 323 0.14 7.93 -4.43
CA ASP A 323 -0.93 8.91 -4.55
C ASP A 323 -1.63 9.20 -3.20
N GLU A 324 -1.70 8.22 -2.28
CA GLU A 324 -2.21 8.43 -0.91
C GLU A 324 -1.23 9.25 -0.05
N ASN A 325 0.06 9.20 -0.39
CA ASN A 325 1.15 9.91 0.27
C ASN A 325 1.54 11.20 -0.45
N PHE A 326 0.69 11.71 -1.35
CA PHE A 326 0.90 12.97 -2.06
C PHE A 326 0.88 14.17 -1.10
N GLY A 327 1.83 15.10 -1.26
CA GLY A 327 1.89 16.30 -0.42
C GLY A 327 3.14 17.14 -0.63
#